data_AF-A0A8J5XKJ5-F1
#
_entry.id   AF-A0A8J5XKJ5-F1
#
_cell.length_a   1.000
_cell.length_b   1.000
_cell.length_c   1.000
_cell.angle_alpha   90.00
_cell.angle_beta   90.00
_cell.angle_gamma   90.00
#
_symmetry.space_group_name_H-M   'P 1'
#
loop_
_entity.id
_entity.type
_entity.pdbx_description
1 polymer ?
#
loop_
_entity_poly.entity_id
_entity_poly.type
_entity_poly.pdbx_seq_one_letter_code
_entity_poly.pdbx_strand_id
1 'polypeptide(L)'
;MQPSSRTLASGSLGADAGAADHLALYIRTVWLVQHAALCAVRAPFASAEEQLLWACAALAVCRPSLLTVVVATALGNALRLKRWPVQWDSEVWSLLLDTTLLLACARAWRGLPTAERNAAFGWFARIARFQLACFYFGAFFWKLNTSFLEPRTSCAPIFFYQLIAAYVPHGWLGASSPLALAIGLAAPVNTLAVEVAIPALILQSGVGARRLALGVALAFHALIALTPPPNNASGFSLTVAKYLFVVLELPAALAARDALSPAFWLSGAAAIVRSAALVGALACATQIGLHAEHVDWFVPAYALAAVVLLRALQLAGRPHVAAAAVAEPERESAPPCAAHARGWCACGALVRLLAVGYALCGPLTGLMDQQSTNMYANLKIHAGSNHLLLPTGLALGSRLLPGGLVRVVGSSSAHITAMYPAEITELISPRAREFLRALGHSGRQFNAMKRRILGPGATPPDHTRAAALRGAPLAVPYTLPAIELRRLLLEARAANESFRLSYQHLPGMRGDEVWRQTAAGPTVRFSEDRATGTSACTVLVTPAGPYLPCAPDELALLPPAPWWVHKLVMLQPYPILPPGERWTEVHCFGP
;
A
#
# COMPACT_ATOMS: atom_id res chain seq x y z
N MET A 1 -32.15 -26.40 49.63
CA MET A 1 -31.82 -26.52 48.19
C MET A 1 -30.64 -25.60 47.89
N GLN A 2 -29.43 -26.15 47.85
CA GLN A 2 -28.22 -25.43 47.43
C GLN A 2 -28.06 -25.54 45.91
N PRO A 3 -27.74 -24.46 45.19
CA PRO A 3 -27.50 -24.55 43.75
C PRO A 3 -26.19 -25.31 43.53
N SER A 4 -26.27 -26.47 42.86
CA SER A 4 -25.09 -27.22 42.44
C SER A 4 -24.28 -26.35 41.50
N SER A 5 -23.11 -25.89 41.95
CA SER A 5 -22.09 -25.32 41.10
C SER A 5 -21.61 -26.40 40.13
N ARG A 6 -22.20 -26.44 38.93
CA ARG A 6 -21.64 -27.17 37.79
C ARG A 6 -20.27 -26.54 37.50
N THR A 7 -19.23 -27.13 38.05
CA THR A 7 -17.86 -27.03 37.58
C THR A 7 -17.86 -27.50 36.12
N LEU A 8 -18.00 -26.55 35.20
CA LEU A 8 -17.75 -26.78 33.79
C LEU A 8 -16.31 -27.30 33.67
N ALA A 9 -16.20 -28.59 33.38
CA ALA A 9 -14.93 -29.30 33.28
C ALA A 9 -14.01 -28.55 32.31
N SER A 10 -12.92 -27.97 32.83
CA SER A 10 -11.86 -27.31 32.08
C SER A 10 -11.03 -28.27 31.20
N GLY A 11 -11.33 -29.57 31.23
CA GLY A 11 -10.57 -30.62 30.56
C GLY A 11 -10.83 -30.79 29.05
N SER A 12 -12.00 -30.41 28.51
CA SER A 12 -12.32 -30.72 27.10
C SER A 12 -11.67 -29.77 26.09
N LEU A 13 -11.47 -28.51 26.45
CA LEU A 13 -10.92 -27.50 25.52
C LEU A 13 -9.45 -27.75 25.14
N GLY A 14 -8.68 -28.38 26.02
CA GLY A 14 -7.26 -28.67 25.77
C GLY A 14 -7.03 -29.81 24.77
N ALA A 15 -7.89 -30.84 24.79
CA ALA A 15 -7.80 -31.95 23.85
C ALA A 15 -8.25 -31.55 22.42
N ASP A 16 -9.29 -30.72 22.33
CA ASP A 16 -9.82 -30.24 21.04
C ASP A 16 -8.88 -29.25 20.34
N ALA A 17 -8.05 -28.52 21.08
CA ALA A 17 -7.10 -27.56 20.51
C ALA A 17 -5.97 -28.25 19.72
N GLY A 18 -5.49 -29.40 20.19
CA GLY A 18 -4.43 -30.17 19.50
C GLY A 18 -4.91 -30.90 18.26
N ALA A 19 -6.22 -31.13 18.11
CA ALA A 19 -6.82 -31.84 16.98
C ALA A 19 -7.22 -30.91 15.82
N ALA A 20 -7.24 -29.59 16.04
CA ALA A 20 -7.67 -28.63 15.04
C ALA A 20 -6.64 -28.52 13.90
N ASP A 21 -7.11 -28.59 12.67
CA ASP A 21 -6.30 -28.28 11.48
C ASP A 21 -6.26 -26.76 11.29
N HIS A 22 -5.16 -26.14 11.74
CA HIS A 22 -5.00 -24.68 11.74
C HIS A 22 -5.03 -24.12 10.31
N LEU A 23 -4.44 -24.84 9.35
CA LEU A 23 -4.42 -24.46 7.94
C LEU A 23 -5.84 -24.47 7.37
N ALA A 24 -6.61 -25.53 7.63
CA ALA A 24 -7.99 -25.62 7.18
C ALA A 24 -8.88 -24.52 7.80
N LEU A 25 -8.69 -24.20 9.09
CA LEU A 25 -9.41 -23.11 9.76
C LEU A 25 -9.06 -21.74 9.17
N TYR A 26 -7.77 -21.45 8.98
CA TYR A 26 -7.31 -20.22 8.35
C TYR A 26 -7.91 -20.04 6.95
N ILE A 27 -7.85 -21.11 6.14
CA ILE A 27 -8.45 -21.15 4.81
C ILE A 27 -9.94 -20.80 4.90
N ARG A 28 -10.71 -21.56 5.70
CA ARG A 28 -12.17 -21.50 5.72
C ARG A 28 -12.75 -20.19 6.26
N THR A 29 -11.97 -19.45 7.04
CA THR A 29 -12.49 -18.28 7.73
C THR A 29 -11.86 -16.99 7.25
N VAL A 30 -10.55 -16.96 7.10
CA VAL A 30 -9.81 -15.72 6.81
C VAL A 30 -9.67 -15.54 5.32
N TRP A 31 -9.11 -16.56 4.66
CA TRP A 31 -8.82 -16.48 3.24
C TRP A 31 -10.12 -16.36 2.42
N LEU A 32 -11.16 -17.14 2.79
CA LEU A 32 -12.46 -17.10 2.13
C LEU A 32 -13.20 -15.77 2.31
N VAL A 33 -13.33 -15.28 3.55
CA VAL A 33 -14.07 -14.03 3.82
C VAL A 33 -13.42 -12.87 3.08
N GLN A 34 -12.09 -12.81 3.07
CA GLN A 34 -11.39 -11.73 2.37
C GLN A 34 -11.51 -11.86 0.85
N HIS A 35 -11.38 -13.06 0.27
CA HIS A 35 -11.56 -13.23 -1.17
C HIS A 35 -13.00 -12.92 -1.58
N ALA A 36 -13.99 -13.37 -0.79
CA ALA A 36 -15.39 -13.03 -1.01
C ALA A 36 -15.64 -11.51 -0.92
N ALA A 37 -15.00 -10.81 0.02
CA ALA A 37 -15.08 -9.35 0.11
C ALA A 37 -14.43 -8.65 -1.09
N LEU A 38 -13.20 -9.04 -1.45
CA LEU A 38 -12.52 -8.53 -2.65
C LEU A 38 -13.36 -8.78 -3.91
N CYS A 39 -14.04 -9.93 -3.97
CA CYS A 39 -15.00 -10.26 -5.00
C CYS A 39 -16.24 -9.35 -4.91
N ALA A 40 -16.88 -9.17 -3.77
CA ALA A 40 -18.07 -8.31 -3.70
C ALA A 40 -17.79 -6.87 -4.21
N VAL A 41 -16.60 -6.33 -3.93
CA VAL A 41 -16.28 -4.93 -4.29
C VAL A 41 -15.90 -4.73 -5.76
N ARG A 42 -15.17 -5.67 -6.38
CA ARG A 42 -14.57 -5.45 -7.71
C ARG A 42 -15.40 -6.00 -8.89
N ALA A 43 -16.57 -6.60 -8.63
CA ALA A 43 -17.26 -7.50 -9.57
C ALA A 43 -17.69 -6.82 -10.84
N PRO A 44 -18.24 -5.59 -10.77
CA PRO A 44 -18.75 -4.89 -11.94
C PRO A 44 -17.63 -4.51 -12.93
N PHE A 45 -16.37 -4.55 -12.51
CA PHE A 45 -15.23 -4.03 -13.27
C PHE A 45 -14.17 -5.11 -13.54
N ALA A 46 -14.46 -6.38 -13.21
CA ALA A 46 -13.50 -7.46 -13.29
C ALA A 46 -13.23 -7.88 -14.74
N SER A 47 -11.96 -7.90 -15.12
CA SER A 47 -11.46 -8.55 -16.34
C SER A 47 -11.83 -10.04 -16.38
N ALA A 48 -11.79 -10.67 -17.55
CA ALA A 48 -12.08 -12.11 -17.68
C ALA A 48 -11.17 -12.97 -16.79
N GLU A 49 -9.91 -12.57 -16.60
CA GLU A 49 -9.00 -13.32 -15.74
C GLU A 49 -9.29 -13.12 -14.26
N GLU A 50 -9.77 -11.93 -13.87
CA GLU A 50 -10.29 -11.71 -12.52
C GLU A 50 -11.55 -12.56 -12.31
N GLN A 51 -12.49 -12.59 -13.25
CA GLN A 51 -13.68 -13.46 -13.14
C GLN A 51 -13.30 -14.94 -12.94
N LEU A 52 -12.24 -15.43 -13.60
CA LEU A 52 -11.71 -16.77 -13.37
C LEU A 52 -11.17 -16.94 -11.95
N LEU A 53 -10.38 -15.99 -11.45
CA LEU A 53 -9.91 -16.00 -10.05
C LEU A 53 -11.10 -16.11 -9.08
N TRP A 54 -12.23 -15.49 -9.42
CA TRP A 54 -13.39 -15.45 -8.56
C TRP A 54 -14.18 -16.73 -8.60
N ALA A 55 -14.30 -17.34 -9.78
CA ALA A 55 -14.84 -18.69 -9.89
C ALA A 55 -13.99 -19.68 -9.06
N CYS A 56 -12.66 -19.58 -9.12
CA CYS A 56 -11.77 -20.39 -8.30
C CYS A 56 -11.92 -20.10 -6.79
N ALA A 57 -12.04 -18.83 -6.40
CA ALA A 57 -12.26 -18.43 -5.01
C ALA A 57 -13.62 -18.89 -4.50
N ALA A 58 -14.69 -18.71 -5.27
CA ALA A 58 -16.03 -19.19 -4.94
C ALA A 58 -16.05 -20.72 -4.81
N LEU A 59 -15.36 -21.44 -5.70
CA LEU A 59 -15.19 -22.89 -5.57
C LEU A 59 -14.46 -23.26 -4.29
N ALA A 60 -13.41 -22.53 -3.91
CA ALA A 60 -12.73 -22.69 -2.63
C ALA A 60 -13.64 -22.39 -1.44
N VAL A 61 -14.60 -21.46 -1.57
CA VAL A 61 -15.62 -21.18 -0.54
C VAL A 61 -16.58 -22.35 -0.40
N CYS A 62 -17.13 -22.83 -1.50
CA CYS A 62 -18.14 -23.88 -1.50
C CYS A 62 -17.54 -25.26 -1.16
N ARG A 63 -16.29 -25.50 -1.55
CA ARG A 63 -15.57 -26.76 -1.37
C ARG A 63 -14.14 -26.49 -0.88
N PRO A 64 -13.98 -26.08 0.38
CA PRO A 64 -12.68 -25.74 0.93
C PRO A 64 -11.79 -26.98 0.97
N SER A 65 -10.90 -27.07 -0.01
CA SER A 65 -9.84 -28.06 -0.11
C SER A 65 -8.50 -27.35 -0.25
N LEU A 66 -7.42 -28.06 0.04
CA LEU A 66 -6.08 -27.53 -0.18
C LEU A 66 -5.85 -27.20 -1.67
N LEU A 67 -6.42 -28.01 -2.58
CA LEU A 67 -6.33 -27.78 -4.03
C LEU A 67 -6.97 -26.48 -4.47
N THR A 68 -8.20 -26.23 -4.07
CA THR A 68 -8.91 -25.02 -4.45
C THR A 68 -8.20 -23.76 -3.94
N VAL A 69 -7.58 -23.82 -2.75
CA VAL A 69 -6.78 -22.71 -2.20
C VAL A 69 -5.48 -22.51 -2.96
N VAL A 70 -4.74 -23.58 -3.24
CA VAL A 70 -3.49 -23.51 -4.00
C VAL A 70 -3.74 -22.93 -5.38
N VAL A 71 -4.76 -23.41 -6.09
CA VAL A 71 -5.12 -22.91 -7.42
C VAL A 71 -5.51 -21.44 -7.38
N ALA A 72 -6.42 -21.05 -6.48
CA ALA A 72 -6.87 -19.67 -6.39
C ALA A 72 -5.73 -18.71 -5.97
N THR A 73 -4.89 -19.13 -5.02
CA THR A 73 -3.75 -18.33 -4.55
C THR A 73 -2.67 -18.20 -5.63
N ALA A 74 -2.36 -19.28 -6.35
CA ALA A 74 -1.42 -19.26 -7.47
C ALA A 74 -1.91 -18.38 -8.62
N LEU A 75 -3.19 -18.48 -8.98
CA LEU A 75 -3.81 -17.63 -9.98
C LEU A 75 -3.79 -16.15 -9.55
N GLY A 76 -4.12 -15.86 -8.28
CA GLY A 76 -4.02 -14.50 -7.73
C GLY A 76 -2.61 -13.92 -7.82
N ASN A 77 -1.58 -14.73 -7.51
CA ASN A 77 -0.18 -14.34 -7.65
C ASN A 77 0.23 -14.12 -9.11
N ALA A 78 -0.23 -14.96 -10.03
CA ALA A 78 0.02 -14.78 -11.46
C ALA A 78 -0.57 -13.45 -11.98
N LEU A 79 -1.79 -13.08 -11.55
CA LEU A 79 -2.41 -11.82 -11.93
C LEU A 79 -1.69 -10.59 -11.35
N ARG A 80 -1.14 -10.69 -10.13
CA ARG A 80 -0.29 -9.64 -9.54
C ARG A 80 1.02 -9.49 -10.33
N LEU A 81 1.68 -10.60 -10.65
CA LEU A 81 2.89 -10.60 -11.49
C LEU A 81 2.63 -10.04 -12.90
N LYS A 82 1.44 -10.29 -13.47
CA LYS A 82 1.03 -9.70 -14.76
C LYS A 82 0.96 -8.18 -14.67
N ARG A 83 0.34 -7.65 -13.61
CA ARG A 83 0.16 -6.20 -13.35
C ARG A 83 1.44 -5.49 -12.92
N TRP A 84 2.41 -6.23 -12.39
CA TRP A 84 3.71 -5.70 -12.01
C TRP A 84 4.36 -4.90 -13.16
N PRO A 85 4.90 -3.68 -12.90
CA PRO A 85 5.05 -3.06 -11.59
C PRO A 85 3.79 -2.33 -11.16
N VAL A 86 2.93 -1.88 -12.07
CA VAL A 86 1.77 -1.00 -11.82
C VAL A 86 0.66 -1.68 -10.98
N GLN A 87 0.89 -1.78 -9.67
CA GLN A 87 -0.02 -2.34 -8.69
C GLN A 87 0.23 -1.72 -7.31
N TRP A 88 -0.70 -1.89 -6.37
CA TRP A 88 -0.54 -1.33 -5.03
C TRP A 88 0.59 -2.06 -4.27
N ASP A 89 1.30 -1.35 -3.38
CA ASP A 89 2.33 -1.97 -2.52
C ASP A 89 1.74 -3.15 -1.70
N SER A 90 0.50 -3.03 -1.26
CA SER A 90 -0.25 -4.09 -0.57
C SER A 90 -0.44 -5.36 -1.41
N GLU A 91 -0.50 -5.24 -2.73
CA GLU A 91 -0.58 -6.38 -3.65
C GLU A 91 0.77 -7.07 -3.79
N VAL A 92 1.89 -6.33 -3.75
CA VAL A 92 3.23 -6.93 -3.70
C VAL A 92 3.46 -7.68 -2.40
N TRP A 93 3.13 -7.08 -1.25
CA TRP A 93 3.23 -7.77 0.02
C TRP A 93 2.34 -9.00 0.07
N SER A 94 1.13 -8.92 -0.51
CA SER A 94 0.27 -10.09 -0.68
C SER A 94 0.92 -11.16 -1.54
N LEU A 95 1.56 -10.81 -2.65
CA LEU A 95 2.30 -11.76 -3.48
C LEU A 95 3.37 -12.50 -2.67
N LEU A 96 4.15 -11.78 -1.85
CA LEU A 96 5.19 -12.39 -1.01
C LEU A 96 4.61 -13.30 0.09
N LEU A 97 3.55 -12.85 0.77
CA LEU A 97 2.88 -13.61 1.84
C LEU A 97 2.14 -14.84 1.28
N ASP A 98 1.43 -14.68 0.16
CA ASP A 98 0.75 -15.76 -0.54
C ASP A 98 1.73 -16.77 -1.13
N THR A 99 2.92 -16.33 -1.58
CA THR A 99 3.98 -17.25 -1.99
C THR A 99 4.45 -18.10 -0.81
N THR A 100 4.63 -17.52 0.37
CA THR A 100 4.94 -18.28 1.59
C THR A 100 3.82 -19.28 1.92
N LEU A 101 2.55 -18.87 1.79
CA LEU A 101 1.40 -19.76 2.00
C LEU A 101 1.39 -20.92 1.00
N LEU A 102 1.65 -20.66 -0.29
CA LEU A 102 1.73 -21.70 -1.33
C LEU A 102 2.83 -22.72 -1.02
N LEU A 103 4.01 -22.27 -0.56
CA LEU A 103 5.09 -23.17 -0.16
C LEU A 103 4.70 -24.06 1.03
N ALA A 104 3.97 -23.51 2.01
CA ALA A 104 3.44 -24.29 3.13
C ALA A 104 2.37 -25.29 2.68
N CYS A 105 1.45 -24.87 1.81
CA CYS A 105 0.40 -25.73 1.24
C CYS A 105 1.00 -26.86 0.39
N ALA A 106 2.01 -26.58 -0.43
CA ALA A 106 2.69 -27.59 -1.24
C ALA A 106 3.30 -28.71 -0.38
N ARG A 107 3.73 -28.39 0.84
CA ARG A 107 4.17 -29.40 1.80
C ARG A 107 3.01 -30.20 2.37
N ALA A 108 1.95 -29.51 2.78
CA ALA A 108 0.76 -30.13 3.37
C ALA A 108 0.01 -31.05 2.40
N TRP A 109 0.29 -30.95 1.10
CA TRP A 109 -0.42 -31.61 0.00
C TRP A 109 -0.47 -33.15 0.06
N ARG A 110 0.49 -33.81 0.68
CA ARG A 110 0.69 -35.26 0.55
C ARG A 110 -0.13 -36.13 1.52
N GLY A 111 -1.36 -35.74 1.84
CA GLY A 111 -2.18 -36.49 2.80
C GLY A 111 -1.54 -36.60 4.19
N LEU A 112 -0.72 -35.62 4.54
CA LEU A 112 0.09 -35.65 5.76
C LEU A 112 -0.82 -35.63 7.01
N PRO A 113 -0.35 -36.22 8.14
CA PRO A 113 -1.04 -36.12 9.42
C PRO A 113 -1.30 -34.65 9.82
N THR A 114 -2.35 -34.40 10.59
CA THR A 114 -2.71 -33.04 11.08
C THR A 114 -1.53 -32.33 11.75
N ALA A 115 -0.69 -33.06 12.50
CA ALA A 115 0.50 -32.50 13.14
C ALA A 115 1.49 -31.91 12.12
N GLU A 116 1.73 -32.58 10.99
CA GLU A 116 2.62 -32.09 9.94
C GLU A 116 2.02 -30.90 9.18
N ARG A 117 0.69 -30.88 8.98
CA ARG A 117 -0.02 -29.73 8.41
C ARG A 117 0.07 -28.51 9.33
N ASN A 118 -0.09 -28.71 10.64
CA ASN A 118 0.07 -27.66 11.63
C ASN A 118 1.52 -27.15 11.69
N ALA A 119 2.52 -28.03 11.56
CA ALA A 119 3.93 -27.63 11.46
C ALA A 119 4.21 -26.81 10.17
N ALA A 120 3.59 -27.17 9.05
CA ALA A 120 3.68 -26.37 7.83
C ALA A 120 3.05 -24.98 8.00
N PHE A 121 1.92 -24.90 8.70
CA PHE A 121 1.26 -23.63 9.02
C PHE A 121 2.09 -22.77 9.99
N GLY A 122 2.67 -23.36 11.05
CA GLY A 122 3.55 -22.64 11.98
C GLY A 122 4.83 -22.13 11.32
N TRP A 123 5.38 -22.86 10.33
CA TRP A 123 6.44 -22.33 9.46
C TRP A 123 5.97 -21.12 8.63
N PHE A 124 4.81 -21.20 7.98
CA PHE A 124 4.23 -20.08 7.24
C PHE A 124 4.04 -18.87 8.15
N ALA A 125 3.43 -19.05 9.31
CA ALA A 125 3.11 -17.97 10.23
C ALA A 125 4.36 -17.29 10.79
N ARG A 126 5.43 -18.03 11.08
CA ARG A 126 6.74 -17.44 11.46
C ARG A 126 7.32 -16.56 10.35
N ILE A 127 7.28 -17.03 9.11
CA ILE A 127 7.79 -16.24 7.97
C ILE A 127 6.87 -15.05 7.68
N ALA A 128 5.56 -15.24 7.71
CA ALA A 128 4.59 -14.18 7.49
C ALA A 128 4.72 -13.07 8.54
N ARG A 129 4.93 -13.42 9.82
CA ARG A 129 5.26 -12.43 10.87
C ARG A 129 6.53 -11.65 10.58
N PHE A 130 7.58 -12.31 10.09
CA PHE A 130 8.80 -11.64 9.65
C PHE A 130 8.55 -10.71 8.45
N GLN A 131 7.78 -11.16 7.45
CA GLN A 131 7.42 -10.35 6.28
C GLN A 131 6.59 -9.12 6.68
N LEU A 132 5.60 -9.28 7.58
CA LEU A 132 4.85 -8.17 8.16
C LEU A 132 5.77 -7.23 8.95
N ALA A 133 6.72 -7.76 9.72
CA ALA A 133 7.68 -6.94 10.42
C ALA A 133 8.56 -6.13 9.45
N CYS A 134 9.02 -6.74 8.35
CA CYS A 134 9.75 -6.04 7.29
C CYS A 134 8.91 -4.95 6.62
N PHE A 135 7.62 -5.23 6.38
CA PHE A 135 6.67 -4.26 5.83
C PHE A 135 6.59 -2.99 6.70
N TYR A 136 6.21 -3.15 7.97
CA TYR A 136 6.06 -2.02 8.88
C TYR A 136 7.39 -1.33 9.20
N PHE A 137 8.46 -2.10 9.40
CA PHE A 137 9.78 -1.53 9.64
C PHE A 137 10.26 -0.74 8.42
N GLY A 138 10.08 -1.26 7.21
CA GLY A 138 10.41 -0.54 6.00
C GLY A 138 9.58 0.74 5.84
N ALA A 139 8.33 0.75 6.30
CA ALA A 139 7.46 1.92 6.27
C ALA A 139 7.94 3.01 7.23
N PHE A 140 8.31 2.61 8.45
CA PHE A 140 8.97 3.47 9.41
C PHE A 140 10.30 4.00 8.87
N PHE A 141 11.14 3.10 8.38
CA PHE A 141 12.51 3.39 7.97
C PHE A 141 12.53 4.47 6.89
N TRP A 142 11.77 4.30 5.80
CA TRP A 142 11.76 5.28 4.72
C TRP A 142 11.10 6.61 5.08
N LYS A 143 10.27 6.65 6.12
CA LYS A 143 9.71 7.89 6.68
C LYS A 143 10.70 8.64 7.59
N LEU A 144 11.85 8.07 7.92
CA LEU A 144 12.96 8.79 8.58
C LEU A 144 13.70 9.68 7.58
N ASN A 145 13.02 10.71 7.09
CA ASN A 145 13.55 11.69 6.16
C ASN A 145 13.08 13.10 6.52
N THR A 146 13.78 14.12 6.03
CA THR A 146 13.52 15.53 6.37
C THR A 146 12.12 15.99 5.92
N SER A 147 11.66 15.57 4.73
CA SER A 147 10.35 15.98 4.21
C SER A 147 9.17 15.39 4.98
N PHE A 148 9.27 14.15 5.47
CA PHE A 148 8.21 13.51 6.25
C PHE A 148 8.16 14.05 7.69
N LEU A 149 9.32 14.35 8.28
CA LEU A 149 9.40 14.90 9.64
C LEU A 149 8.99 16.37 9.73
N GLU A 150 9.00 17.11 8.61
CA GLU A 150 8.48 18.47 8.53
C GLU A 150 6.94 18.45 8.34
N PRO A 151 6.14 18.84 9.36
CA PRO A 151 4.68 18.76 9.29
C PRO A 151 4.06 19.58 8.14
N ARG A 152 4.77 20.59 7.63
CA ARG A 152 4.28 21.43 6.53
C ARG A 152 4.33 20.76 5.15
N THR A 153 5.12 19.70 5.00
CA THR A 153 5.25 18.92 3.75
C THR A 153 4.82 17.46 3.90
N SER A 154 4.81 16.94 5.13
CA SER A 154 4.49 15.55 5.45
C SER A 154 3.10 15.12 4.99
N CYS A 155 2.96 13.89 4.53
CA CYS A 155 1.65 13.30 4.31
C CYS A 155 0.88 13.01 5.61
N ALA A 156 1.54 12.87 6.77
CA ALA A 156 0.86 12.44 8.00
C ALA A 156 -0.26 13.38 8.47
N PRO A 157 -0.06 14.72 8.54
CA PRO A 157 -1.13 15.65 8.91
C PRO A 157 -2.38 15.57 8.01
N ILE A 158 -2.22 15.21 6.73
CA ILE A 158 -3.36 15.06 5.80
C ILE A 158 -4.32 13.98 6.33
N PHE A 159 -3.80 12.81 6.69
CA PHE A 159 -4.62 11.70 7.22
C PHE A 159 -5.33 12.09 8.52
N PHE A 160 -4.60 12.68 9.47
CA PHE A 160 -5.16 13.10 10.76
C PHE A 160 -6.25 14.16 10.59
N TYR A 161 -6.01 15.18 9.76
CA TYR A 161 -6.99 16.25 9.56
C TYR A 161 -8.17 15.84 8.70
N GLN A 162 -8.03 14.87 7.79
CA GLN A 162 -9.19 14.30 7.10
C GLN A 162 -10.10 13.53 8.07
N LEU A 163 -9.53 12.74 8.99
CA LEU A 163 -10.29 12.06 10.04
C LEU A 163 -11.00 13.06 10.97
N ILE A 164 -10.29 14.11 11.42
CA ILE A 164 -10.87 15.16 12.25
C ILE A 164 -12.00 15.88 11.51
N ALA A 165 -11.75 16.30 10.26
CA ALA A 165 -12.73 17.04 9.48
C ALA A 165 -14.02 16.23 9.25
N ALA A 166 -13.90 14.91 9.07
CA ALA A 166 -15.03 14.02 8.83
C ALA A 166 -15.80 13.65 10.11
N TYR A 167 -15.10 13.40 11.22
CA TYR A 167 -15.73 12.76 12.40
C TYR A 167 -15.83 13.65 13.64
N VAL A 168 -15.10 14.77 13.71
CA VAL A 168 -15.22 15.72 14.83
C VAL A 168 -16.22 16.82 14.43
N PRO A 169 -17.26 17.14 15.24
CA PRO A 169 -18.21 18.20 14.90
C PRO A 169 -17.55 19.57 14.63
N HIS A 170 -18.14 20.40 13.76
CA HIS A 170 -17.54 21.66 13.31
C HIS A 170 -17.28 22.65 14.47
N GLY A 171 -18.13 22.67 15.50
CA GLY A 171 -17.97 23.56 16.66
C GLY A 171 -16.98 23.08 17.73
N TRP A 172 -16.47 21.85 17.65
CA TRP A 172 -15.65 21.26 18.73
C TRP A 172 -14.16 21.55 18.57
N LEU A 173 -13.68 21.68 17.34
CA LEU A 173 -12.28 21.91 17.04
C LEU A 173 -12.14 22.79 15.80
N GLY A 174 -11.64 24.02 16.00
CA GLY A 174 -11.31 24.97 14.94
C GLY A 174 -9.89 24.78 14.41
N ALA A 175 -9.65 25.19 13.17
CA ALA A 175 -8.36 25.02 12.48
C ALA A 175 -7.17 25.67 13.22
N SER A 176 -7.40 26.86 13.78
CA SER A 176 -6.38 27.61 14.52
C SER A 176 -6.32 27.25 16.01
N SER A 177 -7.07 26.24 16.48
CA SER A 177 -7.04 25.86 17.89
C SER A 177 -5.67 25.24 18.25
N PRO A 178 -5.15 25.49 19.47
CA PRO A 178 -3.87 24.91 19.90
C PRO A 178 -3.84 23.37 19.81
N LEU A 179 -4.98 22.72 20.10
CA LEU A 179 -5.11 21.27 20.01
C LEU A 179 -5.01 20.77 18.57
N ALA A 180 -5.67 21.43 17.61
CA ALA A 180 -5.57 21.06 16.20
C ALA A 180 -4.11 21.17 15.72
N LEU A 181 -3.46 22.30 16.00
CA LEU A 181 -2.05 22.51 15.66
C LEU A 181 -1.14 21.46 16.31
N ALA A 182 -1.34 21.13 17.59
CA ALA A 182 -0.58 20.09 18.28
C ALA A 182 -0.75 18.72 17.61
N ILE A 183 -1.97 18.36 17.18
CA ILE A 183 -2.21 17.11 16.44
C ILE A 183 -1.45 17.11 15.12
N GLY A 184 -1.51 18.20 14.35
CA GLY A 184 -0.78 18.32 13.09
C GLY A 184 0.74 18.24 13.27
N LEU A 185 1.29 18.94 14.26
CA LEU A 185 2.72 18.92 14.57
C LEU A 185 3.21 17.54 15.04
N ALA A 186 2.39 16.82 15.81
CA ALA A 186 2.74 15.49 16.32
C ALA A 186 2.50 14.35 15.32
N ALA A 187 1.74 14.59 14.24
CA ALA A 187 1.33 13.54 13.31
C ALA A 187 2.50 12.72 12.73
N PRO A 188 3.61 13.32 12.22
CA PRO A 188 4.74 12.54 11.72
C PRO A 188 5.35 11.59 12.75
N VAL A 189 5.58 12.08 13.98
CA VAL A 189 6.19 11.31 15.07
C VAL A 189 5.27 10.18 15.51
N ASN A 190 3.96 10.45 15.61
CA ASN A 190 2.97 9.43 15.96
C ASN A 190 2.91 8.31 14.91
N THR A 191 2.97 8.65 13.62
CA THR A 191 3.05 7.65 12.54
C THR A 191 4.30 6.78 12.68
N LEU A 192 5.48 7.38 12.87
CA LEU A 192 6.73 6.65 13.06
C LEU A 192 6.69 5.73 14.28
N ALA A 193 6.14 6.22 15.40
CA ALA A 193 6.03 5.45 16.63
C ALA A 193 5.18 4.19 16.44
N VAL A 194 4.04 4.29 15.75
CA VAL A 194 3.19 3.14 15.46
C VAL A 194 3.87 2.16 14.50
N GLU A 195 4.48 2.67 13.42
CA GLU A 195 5.12 1.83 12.41
C GLU A 195 6.37 1.09 12.91
N VAL A 196 7.08 1.62 13.92
CA VAL A 196 8.19 0.91 14.58
C VAL A 196 7.73 0.01 15.72
N ALA A 197 6.66 0.37 16.43
CA ALA A 197 6.14 -0.43 17.54
C ALA A 197 5.59 -1.78 17.07
N ILE A 198 4.85 -1.81 15.96
CA ILE A 198 4.27 -3.05 15.42
C ILE A 198 5.33 -4.12 15.13
N PRO A 199 6.40 -3.88 14.34
CA PRO A 199 7.42 -4.89 14.07
C PRO A 199 8.20 -5.27 15.33
N ALA A 200 8.52 -4.30 16.19
CA ALA A 200 9.21 -4.56 17.46
C ALA A 200 8.42 -5.52 18.36
N LEU A 201 7.09 -5.41 18.38
CA LEU A 201 6.18 -6.26 19.15
C LEU A 201 5.85 -7.59 18.47
N ILE A 202 5.68 -7.63 17.14
CA ILE A 202 5.38 -8.85 16.37
C ILE A 202 6.52 -9.88 16.48
N LEU A 203 7.77 -9.40 16.49
CA LEU A 203 8.95 -10.26 16.53
C LEU A 203 9.24 -10.85 17.92
N GLN A 204 8.56 -10.37 18.97
CA GLN A 204 8.71 -10.93 20.31
C GLN A 204 8.14 -12.35 20.41
N SER A 205 8.71 -13.16 21.29
CA SER A 205 8.22 -14.51 21.61
C SER A 205 6.95 -14.48 22.47
N GLY A 206 6.80 -13.49 23.33
CA GLY A 206 5.72 -13.39 24.31
C GLY A 206 4.34 -13.11 23.69
N VAL A 207 3.34 -13.90 24.08
CA VAL A 207 1.93 -13.71 23.67
C VAL A 207 1.42 -12.32 24.05
N GLY A 208 1.83 -11.76 25.18
CA GLY A 208 1.47 -10.40 25.60
C GLY A 208 1.91 -9.33 24.59
N ALA A 209 3.16 -9.37 24.14
CA ALA A 209 3.69 -8.44 23.14
C ALA A 209 2.95 -8.59 21.80
N ARG A 210 2.72 -9.83 21.34
CA ARG A 210 1.96 -10.09 20.11
C ARG A 210 0.51 -9.62 20.17
N ARG A 211 -0.14 -9.73 21.34
CA ARG A 211 -1.48 -9.16 21.57
C ARG A 211 -1.45 -7.63 21.41
N LEU A 212 -0.47 -6.97 22.01
CA LEU A 212 -0.32 -5.52 21.85
C LEU A 212 -0.06 -5.16 20.38
N ALA A 213 0.82 -5.90 19.69
CA ALA A 213 1.11 -5.69 18.27
C ALA A 213 -0.14 -5.77 17.41
N LEU A 214 -0.95 -6.82 17.59
CA LEU A 214 -2.20 -7.00 16.86
C LEU A 214 -3.21 -5.90 17.19
N GLY A 215 -3.35 -5.52 18.46
CA GLY A 215 -4.25 -4.44 18.87
C GLY A 215 -3.86 -3.10 18.25
N VAL A 216 -2.58 -2.73 18.29
CA VAL A 216 -2.04 -1.51 17.69
C VAL A 216 -2.23 -1.54 16.16
N ALA A 217 -1.90 -2.66 15.51
CA ALA A 217 -2.06 -2.80 14.06
C ALA A 217 -3.53 -2.69 13.61
N LEU A 218 -4.47 -3.29 14.35
CA LEU A 218 -5.90 -3.18 14.08
C LEU A 218 -6.42 -1.75 14.25
N ALA A 219 -6.00 -1.05 15.31
CA ALA A 219 -6.40 0.34 15.52
C ALA A 219 -5.85 1.23 14.41
N PHE A 220 -4.57 1.08 14.06
CA PHE A 220 -3.92 1.82 12.97
C PHE A 220 -4.63 1.61 11.64
N HIS A 221 -4.90 0.36 11.27
CA HIS A 221 -5.59 0.02 10.02
C HIS A 221 -7.06 0.42 10.00
N ALA A 222 -7.71 0.51 11.16
CA ALA A 222 -9.06 1.08 11.27
C ALA A 222 -9.04 2.57 10.92
N LEU A 223 -8.06 3.33 11.43
CA LEU A 223 -7.91 4.75 11.08
C LEU A 223 -7.63 4.95 9.58
N ILE A 224 -6.78 4.10 8.98
CA ILE A 224 -6.52 4.12 7.54
C ILE A 224 -7.80 3.82 6.74
N ALA A 225 -8.58 2.81 7.16
CA ALA A 225 -9.81 2.42 6.47
C ALA A 225 -10.91 3.49 6.60
N LEU A 226 -10.97 4.18 7.74
CA LEU A 226 -11.91 5.26 8.01
C LEU A 226 -11.49 6.60 7.43
N THR A 227 -10.23 6.76 7.03
CA THR A 227 -9.76 8.01 6.40
C THR A 227 -10.62 8.28 5.17
N PRO A 228 -11.24 9.47 5.03
CA PRO A 228 -12.02 9.80 3.84
C PRO A 228 -11.21 9.78 2.53
N PRO A 229 -11.89 9.68 1.38
CA PRO A 229 -11.28 9.98 0.10
C PRO A 229 -10.49 11.30 0.10
N PRO A 230 -9.38 11.37 -0.67
CA PRO A 230 -8.87 10.35 -1.59
C PRO A 230 -7.95 9.30 -0.95
N ASN A 231 -7.73 9.38 0.38
CA ASN A 231 -6.74 8.60 1.13
C ASN A 231 -7.31 7.40 1.87
N ASN A 232 -8.59 7.08 1.63
CA ASN A 232 -9.18 5.84 2.10
C ASN A 232 -8.43 4.65 1.47
N ALA A 233 -7.62 3.96 2.28
CA ALA A 233 -6.90 2.76 1.85
C ALA A 233 -7.46 1.50 2.55
N SER A 234 -8.79 1.45 2.66
CA SER A 234 -9.57 0.36 3.26
C SER A 234 -9.28 -1.03 2.65
N GLY A 235 -9.10 -1.11 1.33
CA GLY A 235 -8.68 -2.34 0.65
C GLY A 235 -7.29 -2.83 1.08
N PHE A 236 -6.38 -1.91 1.38
CA PHE A 236 -5.08 -2.23 1.99
C PHE A 236 -5.25 -2.69 3.44
N SER A 237 -6.05 -2.00 4.25
CA SER A 237 -6.36 -2.41 5.63
C SER A 237 -6.95 -3.82 5.70
N LEU A 238 -7.91 -4.15 4.83
CA LEU A 238 -8.49 -5.48 4.71
C LEU A 238 -7.44 -6.53 4.32
N THR A 239 -6.53 -6.16 3.41
CA THR A 239 -5.42 -7.02 2.98
C THR A 239 -4.49 -7.34 4.13
N VAL A 240 -4.12 -6.35 4.94
CA VAL A 240 -3.27 -6.58 6.11
C VAL A 240 -4.00 -7.40 7.17
N ALA A 241 -5.30 -7.15 7.39
CA ALA A 241 -6.10 -7.91 8.35
C ALA A 241 -6.05 -9.43 8.10
N LYS A 242 -6.06 -9.89 6.83
CA LYS A 242 -5.89 -11.33 6.51
C LYS A 242 -4.61 -11.92 7.10
N TYR A 243 -3.51 -11.18 7.06
CA TYR A 243 -2.22 -11.69 7.51
C TYR A 243 -1.98 -11.45 8.99
N LEU A 244 -2.67 -10.49 9.62
CA LEU A 244 -2.64 -10.31 11.07
C LEU A 244 -3.15 -11.53 11.86
N PHE A 245 -3.91 -12.42 11.23
CA PHE A 245 -4.30 -13.72 11.82
C PHE A 245 -3.10 -14.57 12.26
N VAL A 246 -1.97 -14.49 11.54
CA VAL A 246 -0.77 -15.27 11.87
C VAL A 246 0.01 -14.71 13.07
N VAL A 247 -0.40 -13.55 13.61
CA VAL A 247 0.23 -12.95 14.80
C VAL A 247 -0.16 -13.73 16.06
N LEU A 248 -1.40 -14.23 16.12
CA LEU A 248 -1.93 -15.04 17.23
C LEU A 248 -2.54 -16.34 16.69
N GLU A 249 -1.71 -17.20 16.10
CA GLU A 249 -2.09 -18.39 15.32
C GLU A 249 -3.23 -19.21 15.96
N LEU A 250 -2.99 -19.81 17.13
CA LEU A 250 -3.97 -20.62 17.85
C LEU A 250 -5.20 -19.82 18.32
N PRO A 251 -5.08 -18.68 19.04
CA PRO A 251 -6.23 -17.86 19.40
C PRO A 251 -7.08 -17.42 18.21
N ALA A 252 -6.46 -17.13 17.07
CA ALA A 252 -7.14 -16.68 15.87
C ALA A 252 -7.86 -17.84 15.17
N ALA A 253 -7.28 -19.03 15.13
CA ALA A 253 -7.95 -20.24 14.65
C ALA A 253 -9.19 -20.59 15.50
N LEU A 254 -9.09 -20.46 16.83
CA LEU A 254 -10.21 -20.66 17.74
C LEU A 254 -11.29 -19.58 17.56
N ALA A 255 -10.92 -18.30 17.41
CA ALA A 255 -11.84 -17.20 17.15
C ALA A 255 -12.58 -17.38 15.82
N ALA A 256 -11.87 -17.83 14.79
CA ALA A 256 -12.42 -18.19 13.49
C ALA A 256 -13.46 -19.31 13.60
N ARG A 257 -13.14 -20.39 14.35
CA ARG A 257 -14.08 -21.48 14.62
C ARG A 257 -15.33 -20.98 15.36
N ASP A 258 -15.14 -20.16 16.40
CA ASP A 258 -16.25 -19.54 17.13
C ASP A 258 -17.15 -18.76 16.16
N ALA A 259 -16.58 -17.94 15.27
CA ALA A 259 -17.32 -17.12 14.31
C ALA A 259 -18.14 -17.91 13.28
N LEU A 260 -17.79 -19.17 13.01
CA LEU A 260 -18.58 -20.08 12.17
C LEU A 260 -19.78 -20.68 12.91
N SER A 261 -19.82 -20.61 14.24
CA SER A 261 -20.93 -21.17 15.03
C SER A 261 -22.12 -20.19 15.12
N PRO A 262 -23.37 -20.64 14.90
CA PRO A 262 -24.55 -19.80 15.12
C PRO A 262 -24.64 -19.27 16.56
N ALA A 263 -24.17 -20.07 17.53
CA ALA A 263 -24.14 -19.70 18.95
C ALA A 263 -23.28 -18.45 19.23
N PHE A 264 -22.17 -18.27 18.49
CA PHE A 264 -21.37 -17.06 18.61
C PHE A 264 -22.18 -15.82 18.28
N TRP A 265 -22.91 -15.83 17.17
CA TRP A 265 -23.75 -14.73 16.70
C TRP A 265 -24.93 -14.42 17.64
N LEU A 266 -25.35 -15.38 18.44
CA LEU A 266 -26.40 -15.21 19.46
C LEU A 266 -25.85 -14.76 20.82
N SER A 267 -24.53 -14.82 21.04
CA SER A 267 -23.90 -14.49 22.32
C SER A 267 -23.73 -12.98 22.56
N GLY A 268 -23.46 -12.59 23.82
CA GLY A 268 -23.07 -11.22 24.16
C GLY A 268 -21.76 -10.75 23.49
N ALA A 269 -20.87 -11.69 23.11
CA ALA A 269 -19.69 -11.36 22.31
C ALA A 269 -20.05 -10.89 20.90
N ALA A 270 -21.15 -11.41 20.33
CA ALA A 270 -21.70 -10.92 19.08
C ALA A 270 -22.39 -9.55 19.21
N ALA A 271 -22.70 -9.07 20.41
CA ALA A 271 -23.15 -7.69 20.57
C ALA A 271 -22.04 -6.70 20.16
N ILE A 272 -20.78 -6.96 20.53
CA ILE A 272 -19.62 -6.17 20.09
C ILE A 272 -19.48 -6.24 18.56
N VAL A 273 -19.70 -7.42 17.97
CA VAL A 273 -19.67 -7.61 16.52
C VAL A 273 -20.77 -6.83 15.81
N ARG A 274 -22.00 -6.91 16.31
CA ARG A 274 -23.13 -6.14 15.80
C ARG A 274 -22.89 -4.64 15.95
N SER A 275 -22.32 -4.20 17.07
CA SER A 275 -21.95 -2.80 17.28
C SER A 275 -20.83 -2.35 16.34
N ALA A 276 -19.79 -3.16 16.13
CA ALA A 276 -18.72 -2.85 15.18
C ALA A 276 -19.21 -2.85 13.73
N ALA A 277 -20.09 -3.78 13.36
CA ALA A 277 -20.74 -3.80 12.06
C ALA A 277 -21.68 -2.60 11.88
N LEU A 278 -22.41 -2.21 12.93
CA LEU A 278 -23.24 -1.00 12.94
C LEU A 278 -22.38 0.26 12.82
N VAL A 279 -21.29 0.37 13.57
CA VAL A 279 -20.33 1.49 13.45
C VAL A 279 -19.71 1.50 12.06
N GLY A 280 -19.34 0.36 11.49
CA GLY A 280 -18.86 0.24 10.12
C GLY A 280 -19.92 0.66 9.10
N ALA A 281 -21.18 0.26 9.29
CA ALA A 281 -22.29 0.67 8.45
C ALA A 281 -22.61 2.17 8.60
N LEU A 282 -22.51 2.74 9.80
CA LEU A 282 -22.65 4.17 10.06
C LEU A 282 -21.47 4.95 9.47
N ALA A 283 -20.25 4.43 9.56
CA ALA A 283 -19.07 4.99 8.91
C ALA A 283 -19.21 4.97 7.38
N CYS A 284 -19.76 3.89 6.82
CA CYS A 284 -20.12 3.84 5.39
C CYS A 284 -21.23 4.83 5.07
N ALA A 285 -22.30 4.90 5.86
CA ALA A 285 -23.42 5.81 5.65
C ALA A 285 -22.99 7.29 5.72
N THR A 286 -22.09 7.63 6.65
CA THR A 286 -21.48 8.96 6.73
C THR A 286 -20.57 9.23 5.55
N GLN A 287 -19.79 8.24 5.09
CA GLN A 287 -19.02 8.37 3.85
C GLN A 287 -19.93 8.54 2.62
N ILE A 288 -21.08 7.86 2.56
CA ILE A 288 -22.10 8.01 1.50
C ILE A 288 -22.71 9.42 1.55
N GLY A 289 -23.03 9.94 2.73
CA GLY A 289 -23.55 11.30 2.90
C GLY A 289 -22.55 12.39 2.51
N LEU A 290 -21.25 12.11 2.61
CA LEU A 290 -20.16 13.03 2.23
C LEU A 290 -19.72 12.85 0.76
N HIS A 291 -19.92 11.66 0.18
CA HIS A 291 -19.54 11.29 -1.18
C HIS A 291 -20.65 10.43 -1.80
N ALA A 292 -21.67 11.09 -2.34
CA ALA A 292 -22.93 10.47 -2.80
C ALA A 292 -22.78 9.40 -3.90
N GLU A 293 -21.57 9.17 -4.43
CA GLU A 293 -21.35 8.37 -5.62
C GLU A 293 -20.82 6.96 -5.36
N HIS A 294 -20.20 6.65 -4.20
CA HIS A 294 -19.56 5.33 -3.97
C HIS A 294 -19.57 4.86 -2.51
N VAL A 295 -20.06 3.63 -2.28
CA VAL A 295 -19.91 2.92 -0.99
C VAL A 295 -18.58 2.18 -0.96
N ASP A 296 -17.71 2.49 0.01
CA ASP A 296 -16.47 1.74 0.22
C ASP A 296 -16.74 0.44 1.00
N TRP A 297 -17.10 -0.62 0.26
CA TRP A 297 -17.38 -1.95 0.80
C TRP A 297 -16.18 -2.63 1.48
N PHE A 298 -14.96 -2.11 1.34
CA PHE A 298 -13.82 -2.65 2.08
C PHE A 298 -13.85 -2.28 3.56
N VAL A 299 -14.47 -1.15 3.95
CA VAL A 299 -14.61 -0.75 5.36
C VAL A 299 -15.44 -1.76 6.18
N PRO A 300 -16.65 -2.17 5.77
CA PRO A 300 -17.43 -3.15 6.53
C PRO A 300 -16.77 -4.53 6.49
N ALA A 301 -16.14 -4.90 5.37
CA ALA A 301 -15.35 -6.13 5.30
C ALA A 301 -14.16 -6.13 6.28
N TYR A 302 -13.46 -5.01 6.40
CA TYR A 302 -12.40 -4.82 7.40
C TYR A 302 -12.94 -4.92 8.82
N ALA A 303 -14.07 -4.26 9.12
CA ALA A 303 -14.69 -4.33 10.44
C ALA A 303 -15.05 -5.77 10.85
N LEU A 304 -15.58 -6.56 9.91
CA LEU A 304 -15.87 -7.99 10.12
C LEU A 304 -14.60 -8.80 10.39
N ALA A 305 -13.52 -8.57 9.64
CA ALA A 305 -12.23 -9.21 9.88
C ALA A 305 -11.64 -8.81 11.25
N ALA A 306 -11.69 -7.52 11.58
CA ALA A 306 -11.21 -6.97 12.84
C ALA A 306 -11.94 -7.57 14.04
N VAL A 307 -13.24 -7.83 13.93
CA VAL A 307 -14.03 -8.53 14.95
C VAL A 307 -13.45 -9.89 15.31
N VAL A 308 -13.11 -10.70 14.30
CA VAL A 308 -12.55 -12.04 14.54
C VAL A 308 -11.18 -11.93 15.22
N LEU A 309 -10.38 -10.95 14.83
CA LEU A 309 -9.08 -10.68 15.42
C LEU A 309 -9.17 -10.10 16.84
N LEU A 310 -10.17 -9.26 17.13
CA LEU A 310 -10.48 -8.80 18.50
C LEU A 310 -10.91 -9.95 19.39
N ARG A 311 -11.67 -10.90 18.85
CA ARG A 311 -11.99 -12.15 19.57
C ARG A 311 -10.72 -12.97 19.83
N ALA A 312 -9.80 -13.06 18.87
CA ALA A 312 -8.51 -13.70 19.09
C ALA A 312 -7.71 -13.03 20.22
N LEU A 313 -7.72 -11.69 20.30
CA LEU A 313 -7.08 -10.93 21.38
C LEU A 313 -7.66 -11.25 22.77
N GLN A 314 -8.98 -11.42 22.85
CA GLN A 314 -9.67 -11.84 24.07
C GLN A 314 -9.30 -13.26 24.47
N LEU A 315 -9.34 -14.20 23.52
CA LEU A 315 -8.99 -15.60 23.75
C LEU A 315 -7.53 -15.75 24.19
N ALA A 316 -6.61 -15.00 23.57
CA ALA A 316 -5.19 -14.98 23.95
C ALA A 316 -4.92 -14.43 25.36
N GLY A 317 -5.89 -13.75 25.97
CA GLY A 317 -5.81 -13.32 27.38
C GLY A 317 -6.17 -14.41 28.38
N ARG A 318 -6.71 -15.55 27.93
CA ARG A 318 -7.07 -16.66 28.82
C ARG A 318 -5.82 -17.47 29.18
N PRO A 319 -5.56 -17.76 30.47
CA PRO A 319 -4.32 -18.44 30.89
C PRO A 319 -4.05 -19.76 30.17
N HIS A 320 -5.08 -20.59 29.95
CA HIS A 320 -4.93 -21.88 29.26
C HIS A 320 -4.61 -21.74 27.77
N VAL A 321 -5.18 -20.75 27.07
CA VAL A 321 -4.88 -20.49 25.66
C VAL A 321 -3.49 -19.87 25.53
N ALA A 322 -3.14 -18.94 26.41
CA ALA A 322 -1.80 -18.35 26.47
C ALA A 322 -0.74 -19.41 26.73
N ALA A 323 -0.96 -20.31 27.70
CA ALA A 323 -0.06 -21.43 27.99
C ALA A 323 0.09 -22.37 26.79
N ALA A 324 -1.01 -22.72 26.12
CA ALA A 324 -0.97 -23.56 24.91
C ALA A 324 -0.20 -22.89 23.76
N ALA A 325 -0.39 -21.58 23.55
CA ALA A 325 0.32 -20.81 22.53
C ALA A 325 1.83 -20.66 22.83
N VAL A 326 2.23 -20.67 24.10
CA VAL A 326 3.64 -20.64 24.52
C VAL A 326 4.29 -22.03 24.44
N ALA A 327 3.53 -23.11 24.63
CA ALA A 327 4.03 -24.48 24.57
C ALA A 327 4.31 -24.96 23.12
N GLU A 328 3.66 -24.39 22.11
CA GLU A 328 3.91 -24.70 20.69
C GLU A 328 5.35 -24.47 20.21
N PRO A 329 6.00 -23.31 20.45
CA PRO A 329 7.34 -23.05 19.95
C PRO A 329 8.43 -23.98 20.51
N GLU A 330 8.25 -24.53 21.71
CA GLU A 330 9.18 -25.54 22.26
C GLU A 330 9.06 -26.89 21.52
N ARG A 331 7.84 -27.29 21.13
CA ARG A 331 7.60 -28.52 20.35
C ARG A 331 8.08 -28.42 18.90
N GLU A 332 8.03 -27.23 18.30
CA GLU A 332 8.47 -26.99 16.92
C GLU A 332 10.00 -26.93 16.73
N SER A 333 10.77 -26.86 17.82
CA SER A 333 12.23 -26.83 17.76
C SER A 333 12.86 -28.18 17.37
N ALA A 334 12.09 -29.27 17.36
CA ALA A 334 12.52 -30.57 16.86
C ALA A 334 12.35 -30.62 15.32
N PRO A 335 13.45 -30.56 14.53
CA PRO A 335 13.33 -30.58 13.07
C PRO A 335 12.79 -31.95 12.61
N PRO A 336 11.69 -32.01 11.85
CA PRO A 336 11.26 -33.25 11.22
C PRO A 336 12.33 -33.66 10.19
N CYS A 337 12.96 -34.83 10.39
CA CYS A 337 14.00 -35.44 9.54
C CYS A 337 15.00 -34.45 8.89
N ALA A 338 16.25 -34.40 9.39
CA ALA A 338 17.31 -33.46 9.00
C ALA A 338 17.47 -33.11 7.50
N ALA A 339 17.14 -34.02 6.58
CA ALA A 339 17.14 -33.74 5.13
C ALA A 339 16.04 -32.76 4.70
N HIS A 340 14.82 -32.87 5.24
CA HIS A 340 13.71 -31.97 4.92
C HIS A 340 13.89 -30.59 5.56
N ALA A 341 14.55 -30.52 6.72
CA ALA A 341 14.84 -29.25 7.40
C ALA A 341 15.69 -28.31 6.54
N ARG A 342 16.68 -28.83 5.78
CA ARG A 342 17.58 -28.01 4.95
C ARG A 342 16.85 -27.26 3.84
N GLY A 343 15.97 -27.93 3.08
CA GLY A 343 15.19 -27.27 2.03
C GLY A 343 14.25 -26.18 2.58
N TRP A 344 13.72 -26.39 3.80
CA TRP A 344 12.80 -25.47 4.47
C TRP A 344 13.49 -24.21 4.97
N CYS A 345 14.69 -24.38 5.51
CA CYS A 345 15.56 -23.27 5.85
C CYS A 345 15.94 -22.48 4.60
N ALA A 346 16.25 -23.13 3.48
CA ALA A 346 16.60 -22.46 2.24
C ALA A 346 15.42 -21.67 1.63
N CYS A 347 14.25 -22.30 1.47
CA CYS A 347 13.06 -21.61 0.98
C CYS A 347 12.66 -20.46 1.91
N GLY A 348 12.69 -20.69 3.23
CA GLY A 348 12.39 -19.68 4.23
C GLY A 348 13.37 -18.51 4.19
N ALA A 349 14.67 -18.78 4.05
CA ALA A 349 15.69 -17.75 3.89
C ALA A 349 15.45 -16.94 2.61
N LEU A 350 15.14 -17.61 1.48
CA LEU A 350 14.88 -16.93 0.22
C LEU A 350 13.69 -15.95 0.32
N VAL A 351 12.54 -16.37 0.82
CA VAL A 351 11.37 -15.47 0.93
C VAL A 351 11.58 -14.34 1.95
N ARG A 352 12.41 -14.55 2.98
CA ARG A 352 12.82 -13.47 3.89
C ARG A 352 13.76 -12.48 3.19
N LEU A 353 14.73 -12.97 2.44
CA LEU A 353 15.64 -12.14 1.63
C LEU A 353 14.87 -11.33 0.58
N LEU A 354 13.88 -11.94 -0.08
CA LEU A 354 13.00 -11.23 -1.02
C LEU A 354 12.19 -10.13 -0.32
N ALA A 355 11.67 -10.39 0.88
CA ALA A 355 10.93 -9.38 1.65
C ALA A 355 11.81 -8.21 2.10
N VAL A 356 13.01 -8.50 2.61
CA VAL A 356 14.00 -7.45 2.97
C VAL A 356 14.46 -6.70 1.73
N GLY A 357 14.75 -7.40 0.64
CA GLY A 357 15.17 -6.83 -0.63
C GLY A 357 14.08 -5.92 -1.22
N TYR A 358 12.83 -6.34 -1.20
CA TYR A 358 11.72 -5.50 -1.64
C TYR A 358 11.52 -4.27 -0.74
N ALA A 359 11.55 -4.45 0.59
CA ALA A 359 11.40 -3.35 1.53
C ALA A 359 12.52 -2.31 1.41
N LEU A 360 13.77 -2.71 1.16
CA LEU A 360 14.93 -1.82 1.26
C LEU A 360 15.63 -1.51 -0.06
N CYS A 361 15.75 -2.46 -0.99
CA CYS A 361 16.59 -2.27 -2.18
C CYS A 361 15.94 -1.37 -3.23
N GLY A 362 14.60 -1.36 -3.36
CA GLY A 362 13.89 -0.57 -4.37
C GLY A 362 14.23 0.94 -4.28
N PRO A 363 13.94 1.62 -3.15
CA PRO A 363 14.28 3.02 -2.97
C PRO A 363 15.78 3.31 -2.93
N LEU A 364 16.57 2.41 -2.30
CA LEU A 364 18.03 2.55 -2.22
C LEU A 364 18.65 2.60 -3.62
N THR A 365 18.22 1.71 -4.51
CA THR A 365 18.72 1.66 -5.90
C THR A 365 18.06 2.70 -6.80
N GLY A 366 16.87 3.20 -6.45
CA GLY A 366 16.08 4.06 -7.33
C GLY A 366 15.39 3.31 -8.46
N LEU A 367 15.15 2.02 -8.30
CA LEU A 367 14.30 1.27 -9.22
C LEU A 367 12.82 1.53 -8.94
N MET A 368 12.46 1.83 -7.69
CA MET A 368 11.07 1.99 -7.29
C MET A 368 10.91 3.25 -6.43
N ASP A 369 10.28 4.28 -7.01
CA ASP A 369 9.91 5.51 -6.31
C ASP A 369 8.73 5.30 -5.37
N GLN A 370 7.80 4.46 -5.81
CA GLN A 370 6.67 3.96 -5.06
C GLN A 370 6.44 2.50 -5.48
N GLN A 371 5.62 1.76 -4.71
CA GLN A 371 5.64 0.28 -4.66
C GLN A 371 6.89 -0.24 -3.94
N SER A 372 7.23 0.41 -2.85
CA SER A 372 8.00 -0.19 -1.77
C SER A 372 7.33 0.23 -0.48
N THR A 373 7.94 -0.11 0.66
CA THR A 373 7.43 0.32 1.96
C THR A 373 7.46 1.84 2.17
N ASN A 374 8.03 2.64 1.27
CA ASN A 374 8.09 4.10 1.34
C ASN A 374 6.77 4.84 1.00
N MET A 375 5.61 4.18 1.09
CA MET A 375 4.32 4.82 0.87
C MET A 375 4.11 6.04 1.78
N TYR A 376 3.66 7.15 1.17
CA TYR A 376 3.42 8.42 1.86
C TYR A 376 4.63 8.94 2.64
N ALA A 377 5.85 8.51 2.29
CA ALA A 377 7.04 8.89 3.01
C ALA A 377 7.65 10.21 2.53
N ASN A 378 7.11 10.86 1.50
CA ASN A 378 7.75 12.04 0.89
C ASN A 378 9.22 11.76 0.47
N LEU A 379 9.57 10.50 0.21
CA LEU A 379 10.96 10.08 0.04
C LEU A 379 11.48 10.55 -1.31
N LYS A 380 12.54 11.35 -1.28
CA LYS A 380 13.23 11.82 -2.48
C LYS A 380 14.19 10.75 -2.96
N ILE A 381 13.97 10.24 -4.16
CA ILE A 381 14.78 9.20 -4.80
C ILE A 381 15.56 9.76 -5.98
N HIS A 382 15.04 10.79 -6.65
CA HIS A 382 15.76 11.58 -7.63
C HIS A 382 15.89 13.05 -7.22
N ALA A 383 16.84 13.77 -7.82
CA ALA A 383 17.29 15.09 -7.36
C ALA A 383 17.98 15.06 -5.97
N GLY A 384 18.60 13.94 -5.58
CA GLY A 384 19.26 13.75 -4.29
C GLY A 384 18.47 12.84 -3.34
N SER A 385 18.90 12.78 -2.07
CA SER A 385 18.21 12.04 -1.00
C SER A 385 17.87 12.99 0.13
N ASN A 386 16.68 12.80 0.73
CA ASN A 386 16.27 13.46 1.97
C ASN A 386 16.24 12.50 3.17
N HIS A 387 16.61 11.24 2.96
CA HIS A 387 16.61 10.22 4.00
C HIS A 387 17.79 10.39 4.95
N LEU A 388 17.54 10.24 6.25
CA LEU A 388 18.50 10.63 7.30
C LEU A 388 19.65 9.65 7.49
N LEU A 389 19.48 8.39 7.06
CA LEU A 389 20.42 7.31 7.38
C LEU A 389 21.10 6.69 6.15
N LEU A 390 20.46 6.75 4.99
CA LEU A 390 20.89 6.07 3.77
C LEU A 390 20.63 6.95 2.55
N PRO A 391 21.49 6.89 1.52
CA PRO A 391 21.17 7.46 0.24
C PRO A 391 20.02 6.70 -0.43
N THR A 392 19.36 7.36 -1.36
CA THR A 392 18.36 6.80 -2.27
C THR A 392 18.84 6.98 -3.71
N GLY A 393 18.25 6.26 -4.65
CA GLY A 393 18.48 6.54 -6.07
C GLY A 393 19.88 6.17 -6.59
N LEU A 394 20.59 5.24 -5.96
CA LEU A 394 22.01 4.97 -6.27
C LEU A 394 22.28 4.56 -7.73
N ALA A 395 21.30 3.96 -8.41
CA ALA A 395 21.42 3.57 -9.82
C ALA A 395 20.94 4.67 -10.80
N LEU A 396 20.31 5.74 -10.34
CA LEU A 396 19.82 6.82 -11.21
C LEU A 396 20.97 7.64 -11.77
N GLY A 397 21.01 7.81 -13.09
CA GLY A 397 22.14 8.44 -13.79
C GLY A 397 23.34 7.51 -13.98
N SER A 398 23.25 6.26 -13.54
CA SER A 398 24.25 5.22 -13.87
C SER A 398 24.05 4.68 -15.28
N ARG A 399 24.92 3.77 -15.72
CA ARG A 399 24.74 3.03 -16.97
C ARG A 399 23.45 2.20 -17.02
N LEU A 400 22.90 1.82 -15.86
CA LEU A 400 21.65 1.03 -15.79
C LEU A 400 20.41 1.88 -16.07
N LEU A 401 20.40 3.14 -15.60
CA LEU A 401 19.30 4.09 -15.75
C LEU A 401 19.83 5.43 -16.29
N PRO A 402 20.23 5.48 -17.58
CA PRO A 402 20.82 6.66 -18.18
C PRO A 402 19.77 7.75 -18.47
N GLY A 403 20.25 8.94 -18.84
CA GLY A 403 19.42 10.03 -19.39
C GLY A 403 19.14 11.18 -18.44
N GLY A 404 19.50 11.06 -17.17
CA GLY A 404 19.41 12.18 -16.23
C GLY A 404 17.99 12.51 -15.76
N LEU A 405 17.78 13.76 -15.35
CA LEU A 405 16.52 14.28 -14.83
C LEU A 405 15.99 15.36 -15.77
N VAL A 406 14.68 15.31 -16.03
CA VAL A 406 13.99 16.32 -16.84
C VAL A 406 12.89 17.00 -16.04
N ARG A 407 12.61 18.25 -16.39
CA ARG A 407 11.49 19.03 -15.88
C ARG A 407 10.46 19.22 -16.98
N VAL A 408 9.27 18.66 -16.82
CA VAL A 408 8.16 18.87 -17.77
C VAL A 408 7.45 20.16 -17.40
N VAL A 409 7.36 21.06 -18.38
CA VAL A 409 6.83 22.42 -18.21
C VAL A 409 5.53 22.65 -19.00
N GLY A 410 5.25 21.80 -20.00
CA GLY A 410 4.06 21.91 -20.84
C GLY A 410 3.74 20.60 -21.54
N SER A 411 2.46 20.25 -21.64
CA SER A 411 2.00 19.13 -22.46
C SER A 411 0.56 19.35 -22.91
N SER A 412 0.28 19.11 -24.19
CA SER A 412 -1.08 19.06 -24.73
C SER A 412 -1.61 17.62 -24.86
N SER A 413 -0.83 16.62 -24.47
CA SER A 413 -1.25 15.21 -24.47
C SER A 413 -2.30 14.99 -23.37
N ALA A 414 -3.48 14.49 -23.75
CA ALA A 414 -4.54 14.19 -22.80
C ALA A 414 -4.17 13.02 -21.89
N HIS A 415 -3.33 12.09 -22.37
CA HIS A 415 -2.80 10.98 -21.60
C HIS A 415 -1.78 11.45 -20.55
N ILE A 416 -0.74 12.18 -20.96
CA ILE A 416 0.33 12.66 -20.06
C ILE A 416 -0.23 13.55 -18.97
N THR A 417 -1.12 14.49 -19.32
CA THR A 417 -1.74 15.43 -18.36
C THR A 417 -2.71 14.75 -17.40
N ALA A 418 -3.32 13.63 -17.80
CA ALA A 418 -4.15 12.82 -16.91
C ALA A 418 -3.32 11.99 -15.92
N MET A 419 -2.12 11.58 -16.34
CA MET A 419 -1.23 10.78 -15.51
C MET A 419 -0.45 11.64 -14.53
N TYR A 420 0.15 12.76 -14.96
CA TYR A 420 1.08 13.55 -14.15
C TYR A 420 0.80 15.07 -14.18
N PRO A 421 1.01 15.79 -13.06
CA PRO A 421 1.53 15.30 -11.78
C PRO A 421 0.48 14.64 -10.87
N ALA A 422 -0.75 14.45 -11.36
CA ALA A 422 -1.86 13.84 -10.64
C ALA A 422 -2.22 14.56 -9.33
N GLU A 423 -2.49 15.85 -9.40
CA GLU A 423 -3.09 16.54 -8.27
C GLU A 423 -4.48 15.96 -7.97
N ILE A 424 -4.77 15.77 -6.67
CA ILE A 424 -6.03 15.25 -6.14
C ILE A 424 -6.53 16.10 -4.96
N THR A 425 -6.03 17.33 -4.86
CA THR A 425 -6.30 18.29 -3.79
C THR A 425 -7.80 18.57 -3.63
N GLU A 426 -8.54 18.59 -4.73
CA GLU A 426 -9.98 18.82 -4.79
C GLU A 426 -10.81 17.73 -4.11
N LEU A 427 -10.25 16.52 -3.99
CA LEU A 427 -10.90 15.41 -3.30
C LEU A 427 -10.75 15.52 -1.77
N ILE A 428 -9.85 16.38 -1.28
CA ILE A 428 -9.70 16.65 0.16
C ILE A 428 -10.75 17.68 0.58
N SER A 429 -11.49 17.35 1.64
CA SER A 429 -12.57 18.22 2.14
C SER A 429 -12.05 19.65 2.44
N PRO A 430 -12.86 20.70 2.17
CA PRO A 430 -12.46 22.08 2.44
C PRO A 430 -11.97 22.30 3.88
N ARG A 431 -12.64 21.68 4.85
CA ARG A 431 -12.28 21.76 6.26
C ARG A 431 -10.92 21.11 6.56
N ALA A 432 -10.61 19.94 6.00
CA ALA A 432 -9.28 19.35 6.16
C ALA A 432 -8.18 20.23 5.56
N ARG A 433 -8.45 20.86 4.40
CA ARG A 433 -7.53 21.84 3.79
C ARG A 433 -7.36 23.10 4.63
N GLU A 434 -8.39 23.54 5.34
CA GLU A 434 -8.30 24.65 6.30
C GLU A 434 -7.37 24.30 7.47
N PHE A 435 -7.54 23.13 8.09
CA PHE A 435 -6.61 22.64 9.13
C PHE A 435 -5.17 22.55 8.63
N LEU A 436 -4.96 22.02 7.41
CA LEU A 436 -3.63 21.94 6.80
C LEU A 436 -3.01 23.33 6.60
N ARG A 437 -3.76 24.30 6.07
CA ARG A 437 -3.28 25.67 5.89
C ARG A 437 -2.96 26.35 7.21
N ALA A 438 -3.77 26.12 8.26
CA ALA A 438 -3.49 26.65 9.60
C ALA A 438 -2.18 26.10 10.19
N LEU A 439 -1.80 24.86 9.84
CA LEU A 439 -0.49 24.26 10.18
C LEU A 439 0.67 24.84 9.35
N GLY A 440 0.39 25.63 8.30
CA GLY A 440 1.38 26.07 7.32
C GLY A 440 1.68 25.03 6.24
N HIS A 441 0.87 23.98 6.12
CA HIS A 441 0.93 23.04 5.01
C HIS A 441 0.18 23.63 3.79
N SER A 442 0.63 23.31 2.58
CA SER A 442 -0.02 23.76 1.33
C SER A 442 -1.50 23.35 1.18
N GLY A 443 -1.95 22.34 1.93
CA GLY A 443 -3.24 21.67 1.72
C GLY A 443 -3.36 20.92 0.39
N ARG A 444 -2.26 20.77 -0.36
CA ARG A 444 -2.24 20.11 -1.67
C ARG A 444 -1.74 18.67 -1.55
N GLN A 445 -2.23 17.80 -2.43
CA GLN A 445 -1.78 16.42 -2.50
C GLN A 445 -1.71 15.94 -3.95
N PHE A 446 -0.68 15.15 -4.23
CA PHE A 446 -0.46 14.53 -5.53
C PHE A 446 -0.46 13.01 -5.38
N ASN A 447 -1.02 12.29 -6.35
CA ASN A 447 -1.07 10.83 -6.32
C ASN A 447 -1.00 10.21 -7.72
N ALA A 448 0.22 10.21 -8.24
CA ALA A 448 0.52 9.71 -9.58
C ALA A 448 0.28 8.19 -9.70
N MET A 449 0.53 7.44 -8.64
CA MET A 449 0.40 5.98 -8.64
C MET A 449 -1.06 5.53 -8.66
N LYS A 450 -1.96 6.23 -7.96
CA LYS A 450 -3.42 6.03 -8.08
C LYS A 450 -3.89 6.22 -9.53
N ARG A 451 -3.43 7.26 -10.22
CA ARG A 451 -3.71 7.47 -11.67
C ARG A 451 -3.11 6.35 -12.53
N ARG A 452 -1.91 5.87 -12.21
CA ARG A 452 -1.26 4.76 -12.92
C ARG A 452 -2.04 3.45 -12.77
N ILE A 453 -2.53 3.11 -11.58
CA ILE A 453 -3.25 1.85 -11.32
C ILE A 453 -4.68 1.91 -11.84
N LEU A 454 -5.41 2.98 -11.51
CA LEU A 454 -6.83 3.08 -11.82
C LEU A 454 -7.08 3.63 -13.23
N GLY A 455 -6.06 4.19 -13.86
CA GLY A 455 -6.14 4.82 -15.18
C GLY A 455 -6.60 6.28 -15.13
N PRO A 456 -6.59 6.96 -16.29
CA PRO A 456 -6.82 8.40 -16.38
C PRO A 456 -8.26 8.81 -16.06
N GLY A 457 -9.23 7.90 -16.19
CA GLY A 457 -10.66 8.16 -15.95
C GLY A 457 -11.15 7.98 -14.51
N ALA A 458 -10.33 7.41 -13.63
CA ALA A 458 -10.76 7.01 -12.29
C ALA A 458 -10.83 8.14 -11.25
N THR A 459 -10.51 9.36 -11.64
CA THR A 459 -10.58 10.53 -10.76
C THR A 459 -11.11 11.69 -11.59
N PRO A 460 -11.94 12.57 -10.99
CA PRO A 460 -12.61 13.65 -11.70
C PRO A 460 -11.63 14.42 -12.60
N PRO A 461 -12.09 14.89 -13.77
CA PRO A 461 -11.26 15.72 -14.61
C PRO A 461 -10.86 16.97 -13.82
N ASP A 462 -9.57 17.10 -13.57
CA ASP A 462 -8.99 18.28 -12.93
C ASP A 462 -9.41 19.53 -13.75
N HIS A 463 -9.94 20.55 -13.08
CA HIS A 463 -10.31 21.82 -13.72
C HIS A 463 -9.12 22.47 -14.45
N THR A 464 -7.88 22.11 -14.11
CA THR A 464 -6.67 22.55 -14.82
C THR A 464 -6.46 21.88 -16.18
N ARG A 465 -7.09 20.72 -16.42
CA ARG A 465 -6.89 19.88 -17.62
C ARG A 465 -7.32 20.59 -18.91
N ALA A 466 -8.39 21.37 -18.85
CA ALA A 466 -8.90 22.08 -20.03
C ALA A 466 -7.91 23.11 -20.59
N ALA A 467 -7.10 23.76 -19.73
CA ALA A 467 -6.09 24.72 -20.16
C ALA A 467 -4.85 24.01 -20.74
N ALA A 468 -4.38 22.94 -20.09
CA ALA A 468 -3.23 22.17 -20.56
C ALA A 468 -3.47 21.55 -21.95
N LEU A 469 -4.68 21.04 -22.22
CA LEU A 469 -5.06 20.49 -23.53
C LEU A 469 -4.93 21.49 -24.70
N ARG A 470 -4.97 22.80 -24.43
CA ARG A 470 -4.73 23.83 -25.44
C ARG A 470 -3.24 24.13 -25.68
N GLY A 471 -2.34 23.40 -25.03
CA GLY A 471 -0.89 23.62 -25.09
C GLY A 471 -0.40 24.77 -24.21
N ALA A 472 -1.21 25.20 -23.23
CA ALA A 472 -0.76 26.14 -22.22
C ALA A 472 0.33 25.49 -21.32
N PRO A 473 1.17 26.30 -20.64
CA PRO A 473 2.04 25.79 -19.58
C PRO A 473 1.24 24.98 -18.56
N LEU A 474 1.86 23.93 -18.02
CA LEU A 474 1.24 23.19 -16.94
C LEU A 474 1.03 24.11 -15.74
N ALA A 475 -0.14 23.99 -15.09
CA ALA A 475 -0.40 24.68 -13.82
C ALA A 475 0.62 24.28 -12.74
N VAL A 476 1.16 23.06 -12.84
CA VAL A 476 2.18 22.51 -11.94
C VAL A 476 3.24 21.78 -12.76
N PRO A 477 4.41 22.40 -12.99
CA PRO A 477 5.56 21.69 -13.55
C PRO A 477 5.98 20.54 -12.63
N TYR A 478 6.69 19.55 -13.17
CA TYR A 478 7.21 18.44 -12.37
C TYR A 478 8.53 17.92 -12.91
N THR A 479 9.34 17.34 -12.03
CA THR A 479 10.56 16.61 -12.43
C THR A 479 10.30 15.12 -12.50
N LEU A 480 10.95 14.44 -13.43
CA LEU A 480 10.95 12.98 -13.53
C LEU A 480 12.27 12.48 -14.14
N PRO A 481 12.70 11.26 -13.81
CA PRO A 481 13.83 10.63 -14.50
C PRO A 481 13.53 10.46 -15.99
N ALA A 482 14.54 10.69 -16.85
CA ALA A 482 14.40 10.64 -18.30
C ALA A 482 13.80 9.32 -18.82
N ILE A 483 14.10 8.20 -18.15
CA ILE A 483 13.57 6.89 -18.49
C ILE A 483 12.04 6.80 -18.31
N GLU A 484 11.49 7.50 -17.32
CA GLU A 484 10.04 7.57 -17.10
C GLU A 484 9.38 8.47 -18.16
N LEU A 485 10.05 9.54 -18.60
CA LEU A 485 9.54 10.35 -19.71
C LEU A 485 9.42 9.54 -21.00
N ARG A 486 10.41 8.68 -21.28
CA ARG A 486 10.35 7.77 -22.44
C ARG A 486 9.16 6.81 -22.37
N ARG A 487 8.80 6.34 -21.16
CA ARG A 487 7.60 5.53 -20.95
C ARG A 487 6.32 6.33 -21.23
N LEU A 488 6.21 7.54 -20.69
CA LEU A 488 5.05 8.41 -20.95
C LEU A 488 4.85 8.69 -22.44
N LEU A 489 5.94 8.94 -23.17
CA LEU A 489 5.89 9.16 -24.61
C LEU A 489 5.40 7.91 -25.35
N LEU A 490 5.89 6.72 -25.00
CA LEU A 490 5.39 5.47 -25.57
C LEU A 490 3.88 5.31 -25.34
N GLU A 491 3.40 5.59 -24.15
CA GLU A 491 1.98 5.44 -23.83
C GLU A 491 1.10 6.48 -24.53
N ALA A 492 1.54 7.74 -24.60
CA ALA A 492 0.85 8.78 -25.37
C ALA A 492 0.75 8.41 -26.86
N ARG A 493 1.82 7.83 -27.40
CA ARG A 493 1.85 7.27 -28.75
C ARG A 493 0.86 6.11 -28.92
N ALA A 494 0.80 5.21 -27.95
CA ALA A 494 -0.15 4.08 -27.95
C ALA A 494 -1.61 4.53 -27.80
N ALA A 495 -1.86 5.67 -27.15
CA ALA A 495 -3.17 6.32 -27.08
C ALA A 495 -3.60 6.96 -28.42
N ASN A 496 -2.73 6.96 -29.43
CA ASN A 496 -2.99 7.46 -30.79
C ASN A 496 -3.47 8.93 -30.84
N GLU A 497 -2.94 9.78 -29.98
CA GLU A 497 -3.25 11.22 -29.97
C GLU A 497 -2.13 12.07 -30.60
N SER A 498 -2.50 13.18 -31.26
CA SER A 498 -1.56 14.24 -31.63
C SER A 498 -1.27 15.10 -30.39
N PHE A 499 0.00 15.39 -30.11
CA PHE A 499 0.36 16.14 -28.91
C PHE A 499 1.63 16.98 -29.07
N ARG A 500 1.75 17.97 -28.20
CA ARG A 500 2.94 18.79 -27.98
C ARG A 500 3.44 18.58 -26.56
N LEU A 501 4.75 18.51 -26.39
CA LEU A 501 5.43 18.33 -25.11
C LEU A 501 6.58 19.35 -25.02
N SER A 502 6.75 19.96 -23.86
CA SER A 502 7.87 20.83 -23.54
C SER A 502 8.51 20.41 -22.22
N TYR A 503 9.82 20.17 -22.25
CA TYR A 503 10.60 19.79 -21.08
C TYR A 503 11.99 20.40 -21.10
N GLN A 504 12.64 20.43 -19.94
CA GLN A 504 14.00 20.95 -19.76
C GLN A 504 14.89 19.85 -19.22
N HIS A 505 16.08 19.70 -19.78
CA HIS A 505 17.13 18.88 -19.20
C HIS A 505 17.72 19.62 -17.99
N LEU A 506 17.81 18.96 -16.84
CA LEU A 506 18.39 19.57 -15.65
C LEU A 506 19.90 19.28 -15.57
N PRO A 507 20.72 20.24 -15.13
CA PRO A 507 22.17 20.08 -15.02
C PRO A 507 22.51 19.22 -13.80
N GLY A 508 22.27 17.92 -13.90
CA GLY A 508 22.60 16.92 -12.88
C GLY A 508 21.39 16.20 -12.28
N MET A 509 21.70 15.37 -11.28
CA MET A 509 20.76 14.46 -10.60
C MET A 509 20.56 14.79 -9.13
N ARG A 510 21.13 15.89 -8.63
CA ARG A 510 21.12 16.27 -7.22
C ARG A 510 20.86 17.77 -7.10
N GLY A 511 19.87 18.13 -6.29
CA GLY A 511 19.56 19.52 -5.96
C GLY A 511 18.29 19.62 -5.14
N ASP A 512 18.15 20.67 -4.33
CA ASP A 512 16.97 20.94 -3.51
C ASP A 512 15.76 21.40 -4.34
N GLU A 513 14.68 21.79 -3.67
CA GLU A 513 13.49 22.33 -4.33
C GLU A 513 13.75 23.62 -5.11
N VAL A 514 14.64 24.47 -4.60
CA VAL A 514 15.03 25.72 -5.26
C VAL A 514 15.74 25.40 -6.56
N TRP A 515 16.67 24.45 -6.57
CA TRP A 515 17.31 23.94 -7.78
C TRP A 515 16.28 23.34 -8.75
N ARG A 516 15.31 22.54 -8.28
CA ARG A 516 14.26 22.00 -9.16
C ARG A 516 13.38 23.08 -9.79
N GLN A 517 13.23 24.23 -9.14
CA GLN A 517 12.47 25.38 -9.66
C GLN A 517 13.30 26.23 -10.63
N THR A 518 14.58 26.45 -10.31
CA THR A 518 15.36 27.53 -10.92
C THR A 518 16.47 27.05 -11.85
N ALA A 519 16.89 25.78 -11.74
CA ALA A 519 17.98 25.28 -12.58
C ALA A 519 17.61 25.42 -14.05
N ALA A 520 18.52 26.01 -14.83
CA ALA A 520 18.36 26.19 -16.25
C ALA A 520 19.08 25.06 -17.00
N GLY A 521 18.50 24.67 -18.13
CA GLY A 521 19.14 23.78 -19.08
C GLY A 521 18.40 23.78 -20.42
N PRO A 522 18.88 22.99 -21.40
CA PRO A 522 18.29 22.95 -22.72
C PRO A 522 16.79 22.66 -22.66
N THR A 523 15.99 23.50 -23.31
CA THR A 523 14.52 23.33 -23.38
C THR A 523 14.15 22.66 -24.68
N VAL A 524 13.57 21.48 -24.59
CA VAL A 524 13.10 20.69 -25.74
C VAL A 524 11.62 20.93 -25.97
N ARG A 525 11.25 21.15 -27.23
CA ARG A 525 9.88 21.16 -27.73
C ARG A 525 9.71 20.01 -28.72
N PHE A 526 8.81 19.09 -28.37
CA PHE A 526 8.45 17.97 -29.20
C PHE A 526 6.99 18.08 -29.62
N SER A 527 6.69 17.81 -30.88
CA SER A 527 5.32 17.72 -31.38
C SER A 527 5.18 16.51 -32.28
N GLU A 528 4.07 15.79 -32.12
CA GLU A 528 3.72 14.64 -32.92
C GLU A 528 2.29 14.83 -33.44
N ASP A 529 2.12 14.70 -34.75
CA ASP A 529 0.83 14.78 -35.41
C ASP A 529 0.47 13.43 -36.02
N ARG A 530 -0.53 12.78 -35.43
CA ARG A 530 -1.04 11.47 -35.85
C ARG A 530 -1.81 11.51 -37.16
N ALA A 531 -2.40 12.65 -37.50
CA ALA A 531 -3.13 12.77 -38.77
C ALA A 531 -2.17 12.72 -39.97
N THR A 532 -0.99 13.32 -39.82
CA THR A 532 0.03 13.38 -40.88
C THR A 532 1.15 12.35 -40.71
N GLY A 533 1.23 11.70 -39.53
CA GLY A 533 2.35 10.83 -39.17
C GLY A 533 3.67 11.57 -38.99
N THR A 534 3.64 12.90 -38.86
CA THR A 534 4.85 13.73 -38.75
C THR A 534 5.22 14.00 -37.29
N SER A 535 6.52 14.09 -37.02
CA SER A 535 7.05 14.50 -35.73
C SER A 535 8.12 15.57 -35.91
N ALA A 536 8.11 16.59 -35.06
CA ALA A 536 9.12 17.63 -35.03
C ALA A 536 9.70 17.74 -33.61
N CYS A 537 11.02 17.86 -33.52
CA CYS A 537 11.73 18.06 -32.27
C CYS A 537 12.71 19.21 -32.44
N THR A 538 12.59 20.21 -31.56
CA THR A 538 13.55 21.31 -31.47
C THR A 538 14.04 21.53 -30.06
N VAL A 539 15.26 22.05 -29.92
CA VAL A 539 15.91 22.33 -28.65
C VAL A 539 16.41 23.77 -28.62
N LEU A 540 16.16 24.44 -27.50
CA LEU A 540 16.67 25.77 -27.18
C LEU A 540 17.79 25.60 -26.15
N VAL A 541 19.05 25.73 -26.58
CA VAL A 541 20.24 25.50 -25.75
C VAL A 541 20.47 26.65 -24.76
N THR A 542 20.23 27.88 -25.20
CA THR A 542 20.32 29.09 -24.38
C THR A 542 18.99 29.84 -24.40
N PRO A 543 18.53 30.45 -23.30
CA PRO A 543 17.22 31.11 -23.25
C PRO A 543 16.98 32.18 -24.34
N ALA A 544 18.05 32.80 -24.84
CA ALA A 544 18.00 33.83 -25.90
C ALA A 544 18.37 33.30 -27.31
N GLY A 545 18.69 32.02 -27.45
CA GLY A 545 19.12 31.43 -28.72
C GLY A 545 17.96 31.08 -29.66
N PRO A 546 18.26 30.68 -30.91
CA PRO A 546 17.28 30.07 -31.79
C PRO A 546 16.97 28.62 -31.34
N TYR A 547 15.80 28.12 -31.74
CA TYR A 547 15.48 26.70 -31.67
C TYR A 547 16.24 25.96 -32.77
N LEU A 548 16.99 24.93 -32.38
CA LEU A 548 17.73 24.05 -33.30
C LEU A 548 17.01 22.70 -33.40
N PRO A 549 17.15 21.93 -34.49
CA PRO A 549 16.69 20.54 -34.53
C PRO A 549 17.30 19.72 -33.39
N CYS A 550 16.51 18.84 -32.77
CA CYS A 550 17.04 17.92 -31.76
C CYS A 550 18.07 16.95 -32.36
N ALA A 551 19.05 16.54 -31.55
CA ALA A 551 19.97 15.48 -31.91
C ALA A 551 19.24 14.11 -31.92
N PRO A 552 19.71 13.12 -32.71
CA PRO A 552 19.07 11.80 -32.81
C PRO A 552 18.94 11.03 -31.50
N ASP A 553 19.76 11.37 -30.50
CA ASP A 553 19.79 10.76 -29.18
C ASP A 553 18.88 11.47 -28.15
N GLU A 554 18.14 12.51 -28.57
CA GLU A 554 17.18 13.19 -27.70
C GLU A 554 16.06 12.24 -27.23
N LEU A 555 15.63 12.37 -25.97
CA LEU A 555 14.72 11.44 -25.30
C LEU A 555 13.41 11.22 -26.06
N ALA A 556 12.92 12.27 -26.73
CA ALA A 556 11.69 12.21 -27.52
C ALA A 556 11.85 11.40 -28.82
N LEU A 557 13.07 11.29 -29.35
CA LEU A 557 13.38 10.59 -30.59
C LEU A 557 13.87 9.15 -30.35
N LEU A 558 14.32 8.84 -29.13
CA LEU A 558 14.76 7.50 -28.76
C LEU A 558 13.64 6.46 -28.88
N PRO A 559 13.98 5.18 -29.15
CA PRO A 559 13.02 4.09 -29.12
C PRO A 559 12.43 3.92 -27.70
N PRO A 560 11.35 3.11 -27.57
CA PRO A 560 10.78 2.76 -26.28
C PRO A 560 11.84 2.24 -25.29
N ALA A 561 11.59 2.42 -23.99
CA ALA A 561 12.47 1.85 -22.98
C ALA A 561 12.49 0.31 -23.09
N PRO A 562 13.61 -0.36 -22.72
CA PRO A 562 13.65 -1.82 -22.72
C PRO A 562 12.53 -2.43 -21.87
N TRP A 563 12.02 -3.59 -22.26
CA TRP A 563 10.90 -4.26 -21.58
C TRP A 563 11.11 -4.43 -20.08
N TRP A 564 12.35 -4.68 -19.64
CA TRP A 564 12.67 -4.88 -18.23
C TRP A 564 12.47 -3.60 -17.42
N VAL A 565 12.65 -2.42 -18.00
CA VAL A 565 12.38 -1.14 -17.33
C VAL A 565 10.88 -1.04 -17.08
N HIS A 566 10.05 -1.39 -18.06
CA HIS A 566 8.59 -1.42 -17.90
C HIS A 566 8.14 -2.43 -16.85
N LYS A 567 8.96 -3.45 -16.57
CA LYS A 567 8.66 -4.46 -15.54
C LYS A 567 9.25 -4.13 -14.18
N LEU A 568 10.46 -3.61 -14.07
CA LEU A 568 11.16 -3.51 -12.79
C LEU A 568 11.22 -2.10 -12.23
N VAL A 569 10.90 -1.09 -13.05
CA VAL A 569 11.12 0.32 -12.70
C VAL A 569 9.79 1.05 -12.59
N MET A 570 9.54 1.70 -11.45
CA MET A 570 8.37 2.56 -11.25
C MET A 570 8.81 3.90 -10.67
N LEU A 571 8.83 4.95 -11.49
CA LEU A 571 9.30 6.28 -11.09
C LEU A 571 8.16 7.29 -11.11
N GLN A 572 8.25 8.28 -10.24
CA GLN A 572 7.19 9.23 -9.98
C GLN A 572 7.58 10.65 -10.41
N PRO A 573 6.60 11.45 -10.86
CA PRO A 573 6.81 12.88 -10.99
C PRO A 573 6.95 13.48 -9.60
N TYR A 574 7.91 14.37 -9.41
CA TYR A 574 7.93 15.25 -8.26
C TYR A 574 7.40 16.63 -8.66
N PRO A 575 6.20 17.01 -8.17
CA PRO A 575 5.58 18.29 -8.50
C PRO A 575 6.42 19.45 -7.96
N ILE A 576 6.49 20.52 -8.75
CA ILE A 576 7.16 21.76 -8.40
C ILE A 576 6.08 22.79 -8.11
N LEU A 577 5.98 23.23 -6.86
CA LEU A 577 5.00 24.25 -6.49
C LEU A 577 5.47 25.65 -6.92
N PRO A 578 4.53 26.60 -7.14
CA PRO A 578 4.85 27.91 -7.71
C PRO A 578 5.85 28.74 -6.87
N PRO A 579 6.67 29.58 -7.53
CA PRO A 579 7.60 30.50 -6.89
C PRO A 579 6.84 31.57 -6.11
N GLY A 580 6.67 31.34 -4.82
CA GLY A 580 5.88 32.18 -3.90
C GLY A 580 5.64 31.47 -2.58
N GLU A 581 5.62 30.14 -2.62
CA GLU A 581 5.44 29.30 -1.44
C GLU A 581 6.76 28.74 -0.86
N ARG A 582 7.93 29.19 -1.37
CA ARG A 582 9.32 28.82 -0.98
C ARG A 582 9.43 27.54 -0.12
N TRP A 583 9.18 26.41 -0.75
CA TRP A 583 9.35 25.11 -0.12
C TRP A 583 10.80 24.65 -0.25
N THR A 584 11.35 24.11 0.82
CA THR A 584 12.70 23.51 0.86
C THR A 584 12.66 21.98 0.73
N GLU A 585 11.47 21.39 0.83
CA GLU A 585 11.25 19.94 0.93
C GLU A 585 10.18 19.45 -0.05
N VAL A 586 10.19 18.16 -0.36
CA VAL A 586 9.24 17.56 -1.30
C VAL A 586 7.87 17.43 -0.62
N HIS A 587 6.85 18.01 -1.24
CA HIS A 587 5.46 17.93 -0.76
C HIS A 587 4.89 16.53 -0.74
N CYS A 588 3.80 16.33 0.00
CA CYS A 588 3.10 15.06 0.03
C CYS A 588 2.70 14.59 -1.37
N PHE A 589 3.30 13.46 -1.76
CA PHE A 589 2.88 12.67 -2.91
C PHE A 589 2.62 11.23 -2.42
N GLY A 590 1.42 10.73 -2.69
CA GLY A 590 0.93 9.43 -2.25
C GLY A 590 0.97 8.36 -3.35
N PRO A 591 0.89 7.06 -2.97
CA PRO A 591 0.68 5.94 -3.88
C PRO A 591 -0.77 5.71 -4.31
#